data_AF-V9LKI4-F1
#
_entry.id   AF-V9LKI4-F1
#
_cell.length_a   1.000
_cell.length_b   1.000
_cell.length_c   1.000
_cell.angle_alpha   90.00
_cell.angle_beta   90.00
_cell.angle_gamma   90.00
#
_symmetry.space_group_name_H-M   'P 1'
#
loop_
_entity.id
_entity.type
_entity.pdbx_description
1 polymer ?
#
loop_
_entity_poly.entity_id
_entity_poly.type
_entity_poly.pdbx_seq_one_letter_code
_entity_poly.pdbx_strand_id
1 'polypeptide(L)'
;MWKVSVFDGGTILVALNYMDGLWMDCVVQSTGQIQCKIYDSLLALPQDLQAARALTVLAIVCSVSGLSLGIAGAQWTNCIEEERFKRKVMMFTGCV
;
A
#
# COMPACT_ATOMS: atom_id res chain seq x y z
N MET A 1 -10.84 -3.21 -1.98
CA MET A 1 -10.73 -4.42 -2.82
C MET A 1 -9.81 -4.05 -3.97
N TRP A 2 -8.74 -4.81 -4.22
CA TRP A 2 -7.74 -4.46 -5.24
C TRP A 2 -8.03 -5.14 -6.58
N LYS A 3 -8.52 -6.37 -6.56
CA LYS A 3 -9.03 -7.08 -7.74
C LYS A 3 -10.18 -8.00 -7.31
N VAL A 4 -11.21 -8.08 -8.15
CA VAL A 4 -12.34 -8.99 -7.94
C VAL A 4 -12.40 -9.90 -9.15
N SER A 5 -12.50 -11.21 -8.93
CA SER A 5 -12.57 -12.20 -9.99
C SER A 5 -13.64 -13.23 -9.65
N VAL A 6 -14.48 -13.55 -10.63
CA VAL A 6 -15.59 -14.50 -10.46
C VAL A 6 -15.23 -15.71 -11.31
N PHE A 7 -14.78 -16.77 -10.63
CA PHE A 7 -14.43 -18.11 -11.14
C PHE A 7 -13.33 -18.28 -12.24
N ASP A 8 -12.23 -18.95 -11.87
CA ASP A 8 -11.30 -19.63 -12.79
C ASP A 8 -10.85 -20.97 -12.13
N GLY A 9 -11.52 -22.09 -12.46
CA GLY A 9 -10.97 -23.45 -12.22
C GLY A 9 -11.45 -24.32 -11.02
N GLY A 10 -12.49 -23.97 -10.25
CA GLY A 10 -12.88 -24.75 -9.05
C GLY A 10 -14.22 -25.48 -9.13
N THR A 11 -14.36 -26.58 -9.89
CA THR A 11 -15.58 -27.44 -10.03
C THR A 11 -16.91 -26.69 -10.18
N ILE A 12 -17.57 -26.83 -11.34
CA ILE A 12 -18.82 -26.18 -11.81
C ILE A 12 -20.02 -26.14 -10.81
N LEU A 13 -19.93 -26.79 -9.65
CA LEU A 13 -20.99 -26.97 -8.64
C LEU A 13 -21.03 -25.94 -7.49
N VAL A 14 -20.00 -25.10 -7.29
CA VAL A 14 -19.99 -24.05 -6.24
C VAL A 14 -19.65 -22.73 -6.92
N ALA A 15 -20.34 -21.62 -6.66
CA ALA A 15 -19.89 -20.29 -7.11
C ALA A 15 -18.94 -19.66 -6.07
N LEU A 16 -17.88 -19.02 -6.53
CA LEU A 16 -16.70 -18.58 -5.78
C LEU A 16 -16.38 -17.19 -6.28
N ASN A 17 -16.46 -16.22 -5.38
CA ASN A 17 -16.02 -14.86 -5.65
C ASN A 17 -14.65 -14.68 -4.97
N TYR A 18 -13.63 -14.46 -5.78
CA TYR A 18 -12.28 -14.14 -5.31
C TYR A 18 -12.16 -12.63 -5.18
N MET A 19 -11.81 -12.19 -3.99
CA MET A 19 -11.49 -10.81 -3.64
C MET A 19 -10.02 -10.74 -3.25
N ASP A 20 -9.20 -10.30 -4.18
CA ASP A 20 -7.79 -10.08 -3.93
C ASP A 20 -7.62 -8.70 -3.28
N GLY A 21 -7.09 -8.70 -2.08
CA GLY A 21 -6.49 -7.55 -1.43
C GLY A 21 -4.99 -7.47 -1.74
N LEU A 22 -4.37 -6.35 -1.38
CA LEU A 22 -2.94 -6.17 -1.58
C LEU A 22 -2.13 -7.15 -0.73
N TRP A 23 -2.57 -7.50 0.49
CA TRP A 23 -1.83 -8.34 1.46
C TRP A 23 -2.54 -9.63 1.86
N MET A 24 -3.81 -9.78 1.50
CA MET A 24 -4.65 -10.94 1.79
C MET A 24 -5.59 -11.19 0.61
N ASP A 25 -5.97 -12.43 0.39
CA ASP A 25 -7.04 -12.83 -0.52
C ASP A 25 -8.22 -13.39 0.29
N CYS A 26 -9.42 -13.08 -0.16
CA CYS A 26 -10.65 -13.58 0.44
C CYS A 26 -11.48 -14.30 -0.62
N VAL A 27 -11.95 -15.50 -0.30
CA VAL A 27 -12.87 -16.24 -1.15
C VAL A 27 -14.22 -16.39 -0.48
N VAL A 28 -15.28 -16.07 -1.22
CA VAL A 28 -16.68 -16.23 -0.78
C VAL A 28 -17.30 -17.39 -1.54
N GLN A 29 -17.70 -18.43 -0.81
CA GLN A 29 -18.40 -19.61 -1.34
C GLN A 29 -19.92 -19.44 -1.35
N SER A 30 -20.62 -20.12 -2.27
CA SER A 30 -22.10 -20.19 -2.28
C SER A 30 -22.72 -20.74 -0.98
N THR A 31 -21.93 -21.42 -0.15
CA THR A 31 -22.33 -21.90 1.18
C THR A 31 -22.40 -20.78 2.24
N GLY A 32 -22.11 -19.53 1.86
CA GLY A 32 -22.11 -18.37 2.76
C GLY A 32 -20.88 -18.25 3.66
N GLN A 33 -19.90 -19.16 3.52
CA GLN A 33 -18.64 -19.05 4.24
C GLN A 33 -17.66 -18.14 3.49
N ILE A 34 -17.07 -17.20 4.25
CA ILE A 34 -15.93 -16.39 3.82
C ILE A 34 -14.65 -16.96 4.42
N GLN A 35 -13.66 -17.19 3.58
CA GLN A 35 -12.33 -17.64 3.99
C GLN A 35 -11.32 -16.62 3.49
N CYS A 36 -10.67 -15.92 4.40
CA CYS A 36 -9.59 -14.99 4.08
C CYS A 36 -8.25 -15.62 4.47
N LYS A 37 -7.29 -15.60 3.55
CA LYS A 37 -5.94 -16.06 3.79
C LYS A 37 -4.95 -14.94 3.50
N ILE A 38 -3.85 -14.93 4.24
CA ILE A 38 -2.70 -14.09 3.95
C ILE A 38 -1.87 -14.86 2.94
N TYR A 39 -1.32 -14.17 1.95
CA TYR A 39 -0.47 -14.82 0.96
C TYR A 39 0.76 -15.44 1.64
N ASP A 40 0.86 -16.78 1.64
CA ASP A 40 1.91 -17.56 2.31
C ASP A 40 3.30 -17.33 1.71
N SER A 41 3.41 -16.84 0.47
CA SER A 41 4.69 -16.60 -0.19
C SER A 41 4.62 -15.48 -1.22
N LEU A 42 5.60 -14.58 -1.17
CA LEU A 42 5.78 -13.50 -2.15
C LEU A 42 6.08 -14.02 -3.57
N LEU A 43 6.60 -15.24 -3.69
CA LEU A 43 7.11 -15.79 -4.96
C LEU A 43 6.03 -16.34 -5.89
N ALA A 44 4.82 -16.59 -5.38
CA ALA A 44 3.68 -17.10 -6.17
C ALA A 44 2.68 -16.00 -6.57
N LEU A 45 2.95 -14.74 -6.20
CA LEU A 45 2.05 -13.63 -6.45
C LEU A 45 2.29 -13.05 -7.86
N PRO A 46 1.25 -12.67 -8.62
CA PRO A 46 1.43 -12.02 -9.93
C PRO A 46 2.29 -10.77 -9.81
N GLN A 47 3.19 -10.57 -10.78
CA GLN A 47 4.20 -9.49 -10.77
C GLN A 47 3.58 -8.10 -10.57
N ASP A 48 2.39 -7.85 -11.11
CA ASP A 48 1.64 -6.60 -10.95
C ASP A 48 1.32 -6.29 -9.48
N LEU A 49 0.95 -7.30 -8.70
CA LEU A 49 0.61 -7.13 -7.28
C LEU A 49 1.87 -6.90 -6.43
N GLN A 50 2.99 -7.54 -6.80
CA GLN A 50 4.27 -7.32 -6.14
C GLN A 50 4.80 -5.90 -6.42
N ALA A 51 4.67 -5.41 -7.66
CA ALA A 51 5.01 -4.03 -8.01
C ALA A 51 4.15 -3.03 -7.25
N ALA A 52 2.83 -3.27 -7.16
CA ALA A 52 1.92 -2.43 -6.37
C ALA A 52 2.29 -2.40 -4.88
N ARG A 53 2.70 -3.54 -4.28
CA ARG A 53 3.21 -3.60 -2.91
C ARG A 53 4.47 -2.75 -2.72
N ALA A 54 5.43 -2.88 -3.64
CA ALA A 54 6.67 -2.10 -3.57
C ALA A 54 6.38 -0.59 -3.66
N LEU A 55 5.55 -0.17 -4.61
CA LEU A 55 5.17 1.24 -4.79
C LEU A 55 4.41 1.80 -3.59
N THR A 56 3.49 1.03 -2.99
CA THR A 56 2.77 1.48 -1.79
C THR A 56 3.70 1.62 -0.59
N VAL A 57 4.63 0.69 -0.38
CA VAL A 57 5.63 0.80 0.69
C VAL A 57 6.52 2.03 0.46
N LEU A 58 7.01 2.23 -0.76
CA LEU A 58 7.83 3.40 -1.12
C LEU A 58 7.06 4.70 -0.90
N ALA A 59 5.79 4.77 -1.32
CA ALA A 59 4.95 5.96 -1.14
C ALA A 59 4.74 6.28 0.35
N ILE A 60 4.56 5.26 1.21
CA ILE A 60 4.45 5.45 2.66
C ILE A 60 5.77 6.01 3.22
N VAL A 61 6.91 5.43 2.84
CA VAL A 61 8.23 5.89 3.30
C VAL A 61 8.50 7.33 2.86
N CYS A 62 8.22 7.68 1.61
CA CYS A 62 8.33 9.04 1.10
C CYS A 62 7.38 9.99 1.86
N SER A 63 6.12 9.61 2.06
CA SER A 63 5.17 10.45 2.79
C SER A 63 5.63 10.76 4.22
N VAL A 64 6.15 9.75 4.93
CA VAL A 64 6.66 9.92 6.30
C VAL A 64 7.91 10.79 6.34
N SER A 65 8.83 10.63 5.39
CA SER A 65 10.02 11.47 5.31
C SER A 65 9.68 12.91 4.93
N GLY A 66 8.77 13.12 3.97
CA GLY A 66 8.24 14.43 3.61
C GLY A 66 7.57 15.13 4.81
N LEU A 67 6.69 14.42 5.54
CA LEU A 67 6.05 14.95 6.75
C LEU A 67 7.09 15.36 7.81
N SER A 68 8.11 14.53 8.03
CA SER A 68 9.18 14.81 8.99
C SER A 68 9.98 16.07 8.60
N LEU A 69 10.31 16.22 7.32
CA LEU A 69 10.98 17.41 6.78
C LEU A 69 10.08 18.66 6.85
N GLY A 70 8.79 18.51 6.58
CA GLY A 70 7.80 19.58 6.73
C GLY A 70 7.68 20.08 8.17
N ILE A 71 7.66 19.17 9.15
CA ILE A 71 7.65 19.53 10.58
C ILE A 71 8.96 20.22 10.96
N ALA A 72 10.11 19.72 10.52
CA ALA A 72 11.41 20.34 10.81
C ALA A 72 11.55 21.74 10.16
N GLY A 73 10.94 21.95 9.00
CA GLY A 73 10.93 23.22 8.26
C GLY A 73 9.86 24.22 8.72
N ALA A 74 8.93 23.82 9.59
CA ALA A 74 7.86 24.69 10.04
C ALA A 74 8.37 25.84 10.93
N GLN A 75 7.71 27.00 10.83
CA GLN A 75 8.12 28.22 11.54
C GLN A 75 8.10 28.08 13.07
N TRP A 76 7.25 27.19 13.59
CA TRP A 76 7.05 26.95 15.02
C TRP A 76 8.02 25.94 15.65
N THR A 77 8.87 25.30 14.85
CA THR A 77 9.80 24.24 15.28
C THR A 77 11.24 24.74 15.17
N ASN A 78 11.98 24.76 16.28
CA ASN A 78 13.38 25.25 16.32
C ASN A 78 14.39 24.11 16.07
N CYS A 79 14.17 23.32 15.01
CA CYS A 79 15.10 22.28 14.60
C CYS A 79 16.22 22.81 13.70
N ILE A 80 15.98 23.96 13.04
CA ILE A 80 16.87 24.62 12.08
C ILE A 80 16.81 26.13 12.36
N GLU A 81 17.91 26.73 12.81
CA GLU A 81 18.03 28.18 13.04
C GLU A 81 18.31 28.97 11.75
N GLU A 82 18.91 28.34 10.73
CA GLU A 82 19.25 28.98 9.46
C GLU A 82 18.02 29.12 8.53
N GLU A 83 17.49 30.33 8.38
CA GLU A 83 16.33 30.67 7.53
C GLU A 83 16.52 30.26 6.05
N ARG A 84 17.75 30.33 5.52
CA ARG A 84 18.05 29.84 4.16
C ARG A 84 17.91 28.32 4.05
N PHE A 85 18.31 27.59 5.09
CA PHE A 85 18.23 26.15 5.12
C PHE A 85 16.77 25.70 5.29
N LYS A 86 16.00 26.38 6.14
CA LYS A 86 14.56 26.19 6.32
C LYS A 86 13.77 26.32 5.01
N ARG A 87 14.07 27.35 4.22
CA ARG A 87 13.45 27.55 2.89
C ARG A 87 13.81 26.44 1.90
N LYS A 88 15.06 26.00 1.88
CA LYS A 88 15.50 24.87 1.03
C LYS A 88 14.80 23.57 1.43
N VAL A 89 14.77 23.26 2.73
CA VAL A 89 14.09 22.07 3.26
C VAL A 89 12.61 22.07 2.88
N MET A 90 11.92 23.20 3.06
CA MET A 90 10.51 23.36 2.64
C MET A 90 10.30 23.17 1.12
N MET A 91 11.25 23.60 0.29
CA MET A 91 11.21 23.33 -1.17
C MET A 91 11.39 21.83 -1.46
N PHE A 92 12.29 21.15 -0.76
CA PHE A 92 12.53 19.72 -0.95
C PHE A 92 11.40 18.84 -0.41
N THR A 93 10.72 19.26 0.67
CA THR A 93 9.55 18.54 1.22
C THR A 93 8.46 18.30 0.18
N GLY A 94 8.24 19.24 -0.74
CA GLY A 94 7.22 19.09 -1.79
C GLY A 94 7.63 18.20 -2.97
N CYS A 95 8.90 17.81 -3.07
CA CYS A 95 9.39 16.86 -4.10
C CYS A 95 9.34 15.40 -3.62
N VAL A 96 9.14 15.18 -2.33
CA VAL A 96 9.07 13.86 -1.68
C VAL A 96 7.62 13.44 -1.57
#